data_AF-A0A143PPV7-F1
#
_entry.id   AF-A0A143PPV7-F1
#
_cell.length_a   1.000
_cell.length_b   1.000
_cell.length_c   1.000
_cell.angle_alpha   90.00
_cell.angle_beta   90.00
_cell.angle_gamma   90.00
#
_symmetry.space_group_name_H-M   'P 1'
#
loop_
_entity.id
_entity.type
_entity.pdbx_description
1 polymer ?
#
loop_
_entity_poly.entity_id
_entity_poly.type
_entity_poly.pdbx_seq_one_letter_code
_entity_poly.pdbx_strand_id
1 'polypeptide(L)'
;MTSTDTRARAWQFFIVLGLIGATAAVWREPRFTRPEHLVLLSIGIIAAAVAGAAMHRTLLPLVSPEQVVGDSRRSSRHLMALEREKRLVLRSIKELEFDKAMGKVAETDFDEMVVRLRQRAVGLMQRIDVGETGLRERIASDLAGLKQPKATRKVSAQQCAECKTLNDADARFCKSCGTAL
;
A
#
# COMPACT_ATOMS: atom_id res chain seq x y z
N MET A 1 15.03 9.56 -17.31
CA MET A 1 15.30 8.57 -16.25
C MET A 1 16.09 9.28 -15.16
N THR A 2 15.45 10.08 -14.30
CA THR A 2 16.10 10.82 -13.19
C THR A 2 15.07 11.25 -12.12
N SER A 3 14.18 10.35 -11.70
CA SER A 3 13.19 10.66 -10.63
C SER A 3 13.37 9.81 -9.36
N THR A 4 14.30 8.85 -9.37
CA THR A 4 14.59 8.00 -8.20
C THR A 4 15.67 8.58 -7.27
N ASP A 5 16.32 9.68 -7.65
CA ASP A 5 17.47 10.24 -6.90
C ASP A 5 17.11 11.09 -5.68
N THR A 6 15.88 11.60 -5.57
CA THR A 6 15.51 12.51 -4.46
C THR A 6 15.35 11.76 -3.13
N ARG A 7 14.84 10.53 -3.17
CA ARG A 7 14.63 9.68 -1.97
C ARG A 7 15.94 9.14 -1.40
N ALA A 8 16.92 8.86 -2.27
CA ALA A 8 18.28 8.52 -1.85
C ALA A 8 19.01 9.73 -1.25
N ARG A 9 18.87 10.92 -1.87
CA ARG A 9 19.45 12.18 -1.38
C ARG A 9 18.98 12.59 0.01
N ALA A 10 17.68 12.47 0.30
CA ALA A 10 17.12 12.96 1.57
C ALA A 10 17.75 12.29 2.80
N TRP A 11 17.90 10.96 2.80
CA TRP A 11 18.53 10.25 3.91
C TRP A 11 20.05 10.50 3.99
N GLN A 12 20.70 10.65 2.83
CA GLN A 12 22.11 11.03 2.74
C GLN A 12 22.37 12.41 3.36
N PHE A 13 21.45 13.38 3.23
CA PHE A 13 21.59 14.69 3.88
C PHE A 13 21.66 14.58 5.40
N PHE A 14 20.82 13.74 6.03
CA PHE A 14 20.86 13.55 7.49
C PHE A 14 22.15 12.86 7.95
N ILE A 15 22.65 11.89 7.18
CA ILE A 15 23.93 11.23 7.47
C ILE A 15 25.09 12.23 7.34
N VAL A 16 25.12 13.00 6.25
CA VAL A 16 26.18 13.97 5.99
C VAL A 16 26.14 15.11 6.99
N LEU A 17 24.95 15.63 7.35
CA LEU A 17 24.81 16.64 8.39
C LEU A 17 25.24 16.12 9.76
N GLY A 18 24.91 14.87 10.09
CA GLY A 18 25.39 14.20 11.30
C GLY A 18 26.92 14.02 11.32
N LEU A 19 27.51 13.63 10.18
CA LEU A 19 28.96 13.47 10.02
C LEU A 19 29.70 14.81 10.12
N ILE A 20 29.14 15.88 9.55
CA ILE A 20 29.67 17.24 9.63
C ILE A 20 29.55 17.78 11.07
N GLY A 21 28.42 17.53 11.75
CA GLY A 21 28.25 17.90 13.15
C GLY A 21 29.24 17.19 14.07
N ALA A 22 29.47 15.89 13.85
CA ALA A 22 30.43 15.10 14.62
C ALA A 22 31.88 15.57 14.40
N THR A 23 32.26 15.85 13.15
CA THR A 23 33.60 16.34 12.82
C THR A 23 33.84 17.77 13.34
N ALA A 24 32.84 18.65 13.26
CA ALA A 24 32.93 20.01 13.80
C ALA A 24 33.06 20.04 15.33
N ALA A 25 32.38 19.14 16.04
CA ALA A 25 32.49 19.03 17.50
C ALA A 25 33.89 18.58 17.94
N VAL A 26 34.48 17.60 17.24
CA VAL A 26 35.85 17.13 17.50
C VAL A 26 36.89 18.22 17.23
N TRP A 27 36.67 19.07 16.23
CA TRP A 27 37.61 20.13 15.86
C TRP A 27 37.58 21.34 16.82
N ARG A 28 36.43 21.57 17.49
CA ARG A 28 36.21 22.79 18.28
C ARG A 28 36.67 22.68 19.74
N GLU A 29 36.85 21.47 20.27
CA GLU A 29 37.31 21.24 21.64
C GLU A 29 38.70 20.54 21.72
N PRO A 30 39.82 21.28 21.57
CA PRO A 30 41.17 20.72 21.71
C PRO A 30 41.58 20.34 23.15
N ARG A 31 40.63 20.26 24.10
CA ARG A 31 40.91 20.12 25.56
C ARG A 31 40.15 19.00 26.27
N PHE A 32 39.27 18.25 25.60
CA PHE A 32 38.44 17.24 26.26
C PHE A 32 38.91 15.80 25.98
N THR A 33 40.01 15.41 26.62
CA THR A 33 40.51 14.03 26.71
C THR A 33 39.94 13.31 27.95
N ARG A 34 38.61 13.32 28.12
CA ARG A 34 37.94 12.45 29.10
C ARG A 34 36.90 11.57 28.38
N PRO A 35 36.87 10.25 28.64
CA PRO A 35 36.05 9.29 27.87
C PRO A 35 34.54 9.55 27.99
N GLU A 36 34.11 10.23 29.06
CA GLU A 36 32.70 10.53 29.34
C GLU A 36 32.04 11.39 28.25
N HIS A 37 32.77 12.36 27.69
CA HIS A 37 32.21 13.26 26.67
C HIS A 37 32.01 12.56 25.32
N LEU A 38 32.87 11.58 24.98
CA LEU A 38 32.72 10.78 23.78
C LEU A 38 31.46 9.89 23.84
N VAL A 39 31.16 9.34 25.03
CA VAL A 39 29.96 8.54 25.26
C VAL A 39 28.70 9.39 25.13
N LEU A 40 28.65 10.57 25.78
CA LEU A 40 27.49 11.47 25.67
C LEU A 40 27.25 11.96 24.23
N LEU A 41 28.32 12.27 23.50
CA LEU A 41 28.23 12.75 22.12
C LEU A 41 27.71 11.67 21.17
N SER A 42 28.19 10.43 21.30
CA SER A 42 27.69 9.31 20.49
C SER A 42 26.22 8.98 20.76
N ILE A 43 25.78 9.01 22.02
CA ILE A 43 24.37 8.84 22.39
C ILE A 43 23.52 9.96 21.80
N GLY A 44 23.99 11.22 21.84
CA GLY A 44 23.30 12.37 21.26
C GLY A 44 23.09 12.23 19.75
N ILE A 45 24.11 11.76 19.02
CA ILE A 45 24.01 11.52 17.57
C ILE A 45 22.99 10.40 17.26
N ILE A 46 23.02 9.29 18.02
CA ILE A 46 22.07 8.18 17.84
C ILE A 46 20.64 8.66 18.12
N ALA A 47 20.43 9.41 19.20
CA ALA A 47 19.11 9.95 19.55
C ALA A 47 18.58 10.90 18.46
N ALA A 48 19.42 11.79 17.94
CA ALA A 48 19.06 12.69 16.84
C ALA A 48 18.75 11.93 15.54
N ALA A 49 19.51 10.88 15.22
CA ALA A 49 19.27 10.04 14.05
C ALA A 49 17.95 9.26 14.17
N VAL A 50 17.64 8.71 15.34
CA VAL A 50 16.36 8.02 15.61
C VAL A 50 15.19 8.98 15.52
N ALA A 51 15.31 10.19 16.09
CA ALA A 51 14.28 11.22 16.01
C ALA A 51 14.04 11.68 14.57
N GLY A 52 15.11 11.92 13.80
CA GLY A 52 15.02 12.26 12.37
C GLY A 52 14.39 11.15 11.54
N ALA A 53 14.75 9.88 11.80
CA ALA A 53 14.16 8.72 11.14
C ALA A 53 12.67 8.56 11.47
N ALA A 54 12.28 8.77 12.73
CA ALA A 54 10.89 8.73 13.16
C ALA A 54 10.06 9.84 12.48
N MET A 55 10.57 11.08 12.47
CA MET A 55 9.93 12.23 11.81
C MET A 55 9.80 12.02 10.30
N HIS A 56 10.84 11.53 9.63
CA HIS A 56 10.76 11.22 8.21
C HIS A 56 9.73 10.11 7.93
N ARG A 57 9.61 9.12 8.82
CA ARG A 57 8.63 8.04 8.71
C ARG A 57 7.19 8.52 8.89
N THR A 58 6.94 9.57 9.69
CA THR A 58 5.61 10.17 9.85
C THR A 58 5.24 11.15 8.73
N LEU A 59 6.22 11.78 8.08
CA LEU A 59 6.00 12.64 6.90
C LEU A 59 5.82 11.87 5.59
N LEU A 60 6.43 10.68 5.46
CA LEU A 60 6.28 9.77 4.32
C LEU A 60 4.83 9.50 3.85
N PRO A 61 3.83 9.23 4.73
CA PRO A 61 2.45 8.98 4.31
C PRO A 61 1.75 10.19 3.66
N LEU A 62 2.19 11.42 3.92
CA LEU A 62 1.60 12.62 3.29
C LEU A 62 2.12 12.87 1.86
N VAL A 63 3.27 12.29 1.50
CA VAL A 63 3.99 12.62 0.25
C VAL A 63 4.08 11.41 -0.70
N SER A 64 3.87 10.19 -0.21
CA SER A 64 4.03 8.96 -1.00
C SER A 64 2.71 8.19 -1.11
N PRO A 65 1.98 8.27 -2.24
CA PRO A 65 0.81 7.42 -2.51
C PRO A 65 1.16 5.91 -2.69
N GLU A 66 2.43 5.51 -2.55
CA GLU A 66 2.89 4.11 -2.70
C GLU A 66 2.36 3.14 -1.63
N GLN A 67 1.70 3.63 -0.56
CA GLN A 67 1.09 2.78 0.48
C GLN A 67 -0.19 2.05 0.03
N VAL A 68 -0.71 2.37 -1.16
CA VAL A 68 -1.97 1.86 -1.73
C VAL A 68 -1.98 0.32 -1.92
N VAL A 69 -0.85 -0.31 -2.23
CA VAL A 69 -0.79 -1.77 -2.48
C VAL A 69 -0.90 -2.59 -1.17
N GLY A 70 -0.32 -2.09 -0.08
CA GLY A 70 -0.35 -2.76 1.23
C GLY A 70 -1.73 -2.73 1.88
N ASP A 71 -2.39 -1.57 1.80
CA ASP A 71 -3.74 -1.35 2.29
C ASP A 71 -4.78 -2.16 1.52
N SER A 72 -4.64 -2.23 0.19
CA SER A 72 -5.56 -3.01 -0.66
C SER A 72 -5.52 -4.51 -0.34
N ARG A 73 -4.32 -5.07 -0.12
CA ARG A 73 -4.18 -6.48 0.30
C ARG A 73 -4.78 -6.73 1.68
N ARG A 74 -4.64 -5.78 2.61
CA ARG A 74 -5.26 -5.89 3.94
C ARG A 74 -6.78 -5.84 3.85
N SER A 75 -7.33 -4.87 3.12
CA SER A 75 -8.78 -4.72 2.87
C SER A 75 -9.36 -5.98 2.23
N SER A 76 -8.73 -6.49 1.16
CA SER A 76 -9.16 -7.72 0.47
C SER A 76 -9.21 -8.94 1.42
N ARG A 77 -8.22 -9.10 2.31
CA ARG A 77 -8.25 -10.18 3.32
C ARG A 77 -9.41 -10.02 4.31
N HIS A 78 -9.72 -8.80 4.73
CA HIS A 78 -10.85 -8.54 5.63
C HIS A 78 -12.19 -8.82 4.95
N LEU A 79 -12.37 -8.42 3.70
CA LEU A 79 -13.57 -8.75 2.90
C LEU A 79 -13.76 -10.26 2.78
N MET A 80 -12.70 -10.99 2.44
CA MET A 80 -12.74 -12.45 2.35
C MET A 80 -13.10 -13.14 3.68
N ALA A 81 -12.70 -12.57 4.82
CA ALA A 81 -13.10 -13.07 6.13
C ALA A 81 -14.59 -12.85 6.39
N LEU A 82 -15.11 -11.65 6.09
CA LEU A 82 -16.53 -11.33 6.23
C LEU A 82 -17.41 -12.19 5.31
N GLU A 83 -16.97 -12.46 4.08
CA GLU A 83 -17.68 -13.36 3.16
C GLU A 83 -17.73 -14.81 3.66
N ARG A 84 -16.67 -15.29 4.32
CA ARG A 84 -16.68 -16.61 4.96
C ARG A 84 -17.68 -16.66 6.10
N GLU A 85 -17.68 -15.66 6.97
CA GLU A 85 -18.67 -15.57 8.06
C GLU A 85 -20.09 -15.50 7.52
N LYS A 86 -20.34 -14.70 6.48
CA LYS A 86 -21.65 -14.63 5.79
C LYS A 86 -22.09 -16.00 5.31
N ARG A 87 -21.21 -16.76 4.64
CA ARG A 87 -21.52 -18.11 4.15
C ARG A 87 -21.87 -19.06 5.29
N LEU A 88 -21.15 -19.00 6.41
CA LEU A 88 -21.44 -19.82 7.59
C LEU A 88 -22.81 -19.50 8.19
N VAL A 89 -23.15 -18.21 8.34
CA VAL A 89 -24.46 -17.79 8.87
C VAL A 89 -25.61 -18.18 7.94
N LEU A 90 -25.43 -18.02 6.62
CA LEU A 90 -26.46 -18.44 5.66
C LEU A 90 -26.65 -19.96 5.67
N ARG A 91 -25.56 -20.72 5.84
CA ARG A 91 -25.63 -22.17 6.01
C ARG A 91 -26.37 -22.54 7.30
N SER A 92 -26.09 -21.87 8.42
CA SER A 92 -26.77 -22.15 9.69
C SER A 92 -28.27 -21.84 9.63
N ILE A 93 -28.68 -20.80 8.88
CA ILE A 93 -30.10 -20.53 8.62
C ILE A 93 -30.74 -21.71 7.86
N LYS A 94 -30.07 -22.23 6.84
CA LYS A 94 -30.59 -23.35 6.04
C LYS A 94 -30.67 -24.64 6.85
N GLU A 95 -29.71 -24.90 7.72
CA GLU A 95 -29.72 -26.03 8.63
C GLU A 95 -30.86 -25.90 9.66
N LEU A 96 -31.09 -24.70 10.21
CA LEU A 96 -32.22 -24.44 11.11
C LEU A 96 -33.58 -24.62 10.40
N GLU A 97 -33.72 -24.16 9.15
CA GLU A 97 -34.92 -24.39 8.32
C GLU A 97 -35.16 -25.88 8.07
N PHE A 98 -34.08 -26.65 7.84
CA PHE A 98 -34.15 -28.10 7.69
C PHE A 98 -34.57 -28.78 9.01
N ASP A 99 -33.99 -28.40 10.14
CA ASP A 99 -34.32 -28.97 11.43
C ASP A 99 -35.78 -28.70 11.85
N LYS A 100 -36.33 -27.52 11.50
CA LYS A 100 -37.78 -27.25 11.63
C LYS A 100 -38.60 -28.20 10.76
N ALA A 101 -38.25 -28.34 9.48
CA ALA A 101 -38.98 -29.22 8.56
C ALA A 101 -38.93 -30.70 9.00
N MET A 102 -37.86 -31.10 9.68
CA MET A 102 -37.69 -32.43 10.27
C MET A 102 -38.38 -32.59 11.63
N GLY A 103 -39.02 -31.54 12.16
CA GLY A 103 -39.70 -31.55 13.45
C GLY A 103 -38.75 -31.63 14.66
N LYS A 104 -37.45 -31.34 14.49
CA LYS A 104 -36.47 -31.34 15.59
C LYS A 104 -36.52 -30.07 16.45
N VAL A 105 -37.09 -29.00 15.91
CA VAL A 105 -37.14 -27.67 16.53
C VAL A 105 -38.60 -27.19 16.56
N ALA A 106 -39.03 -26.66 17.70
CA ALA A 106 -40.37 -26.08 17.85
C ALA A 106 -40.51 -24.78 17.04
N GLU A 107 -41.73 -24.46 16.61
CA GLU A 107 -41.98 -23.28 15.77
C GLU A 107 -41.64 -21.97 16.48
N THR A 108 -41.94 -21.87 17.78
CA THR A 108 -41.60 -20.70 18.61
C THR A 108 -40.08 -20.48 18.69
N ASP A 109 -39.31 -21.56 18.86
CA ASP A 109 -37.85 -21.48 18.97
C ASP A 109 -37.21 -21.13 17.62
N PHE A 110 -37.76 -21.68 16.53
CA PHE A 110 -37.35 -21.34 15.18
C PHE A 110 -37.51 -19.85 14.89
N ASP A 111 -38.68 -19.27 15.23
CA ASP A 111 -38.97 -17.87 14.93
C ASP A 111 -38.01 -16.92 15.67
N GLU A 112 -37.67 -17.21 16.92
CA GLU A 112 -36.66 -16.43 17.66
C GLU A 112 -35.27 -16.56 17.03
N MET A 113 -34.83 -17.80 16.79
CA MET A 113 -33.48 -18.08 16.31
C MET A 113 -33.23 -17.58 14.88
N VAL A 114 -34.22 -17.71 14.00
CA VAL A 114 -34.11 -17.30 12.60
C VAL A 114 -34.02 -15.78 12.47
N VAL A 115 -34.75 -15.03 13.32
CA VAL A 115 -34.68 -13.56 13.35
C VAL A 115 -33.28 -13.09 13.74
N ARG A 116 -32.71 -13.67 14.81
CA ARG A 116 -31.35 -13.35 15.27
C ARG A 116 -30.29 -13.63 14.20
N LEU A 117 -30.39 -14.78 13.53
CA LEU A 117 -29.45 -15.15 12.46
C LEU A 117 -29.61 -14.25 11.22
N ARG A 118 -30.84 -13.89 10.84
CA ARG A 118 -31.11 -12.97 9.73
C ARG A 118 -30.55 -11.57 10.00
N GLN A 119 -30.74 -11.05 11.22
CA GLN A 119 -30.13 -9.78 11.63
C GLN A 119 -28.60 -9.82 11.52
N ARG A 120 -27.97 -10.91 11.96
CA ARG A 120 -26.52 -11.10 11.81
C ARG A 120 -26.09 -11.16 10.34
N ALA A 121 -26.84 -11.86 9.49
CA ALA A 121 -26.57 -11.95 8.06
C ALA A 121 -26.64 -10.59 7.38
N VAL A 122 -27.68 -9.79 7.65
CA VAL A 122 -27.84 -8.43 7.13
C VAL A 122 -26.68 -7.54 7.57
N GLY A 123 -26.30 -7.58 8.86
CA GLY A 123 -25.16 -6.80 9.34
C GLY A 123 -23.83 -7.20 8.70
N LEU A 124 -23.65 -8.47 8.33
CA LEU A 124 -22.46 -8.91 7.56
C LEU A 124 -22.49 -8.40 6.12
N MET A 125 -23.65 -8.45 5.45
CA MET A 125 -23.81 -7.93 4.09
C MET A 125 -23.51 -6.42 4.03
N GLN A 126 -24.06 -5.63 4.94
CA GLN A 126 -23.79 -4.18 5.01
C GLN A 126 -22.30 -3.87 5.19
N ARG A 127 -21.59 -4.64 6.02
CA ARG A 127 -20.14 -4.47 6.21
C ARG A 127 -19.34 -4.80 4.96
N ILE A 128 -19.76 -5.80 4.20
CA ILE A 128 -19.15 -6.14 2.90
C ILE A 128 -19.41 -5.01 1.91
N ASP A 129 -20.64 -4.51 1.80
CA ASP A 129 -21.00 -3.43 0.86
C ASP A 129 -20.21 -2.14 1.13
N VAL A 130 -20.05 -1.77 2.41
CA VAL A 130 -19.21 -0.62 2.82
C VAL A 130 -17.74 -0.84 2.46
N GLY A 131 -17.23 -2.05 2.64
CA GLY A 131 -15.85 -2.37 2.27
C GLY A 131 -15.62 -2.41 0.75
N GLU A 132 -16.58 -2.93 -0.02
CA GLU A 132 -16.53 -2.95 -1.49
C GLU A 132 -16.61 -1.55 -2.08
N THR A 133 -17.51 -0.70 -1.58
CA THR A 133 -17.62 0.70 -2.05
C THR A 133 -16.35 1.48 -1.78
N GLY A 134 -15.75 1.32 -0.58
CA GLY A 134 -14.44 1.90 -0.28
C GLY A 134 -13.32 1.38 -1.18
N LEU A 135 -13.35 0.10 -1.55
CA LEU A 135 -12.40 -0.47 -2.51
C LEU A 135 -12.62 0.07 -3.93
N ARG A 136 -13.87 0.19 -4.40
CA ARG A 136 -14.21 0.74 -5.71
C ARG A 136 -13.76 2.19 -5.86
N GLU A 137 -13.98 3.02 -4.85
CA GLU A 137 -13.57 4.43 -4.85
C GLU A 137 -12.03 4.56 -4.94
N ARG A 138 -11.30 3.71 -4.21
CA ARG A 138 -9.83 3.66 -4.29
C ARG A 138 -9.34 3.27 -5.67
N ILE A 139 -9.92 2.22 -6.27
CA ILE A 139 -9.59 1.81 -7.64
C ILE A 139 -9.89 2.95 -8.62
N ALA A 140 -11.01 3.66 -8.46
CA ALA A 140 -11.35 4.80 -9.30
C ALA A 140 -10.32 5.94 -9.18
N SER A 141 -9.88 6.25 -7.96
CA SER A 141 -8.80 7.22 -7.71
C SER A 141 -7.47 6.80 -8.33
N ASP A 142 -7.09 5.52 -8.22
CA ASP A 142 -5.87 5.00 -8.82
C ASP A 142 -5.90 5.12 -10.36
N LEU A 143 -7.03 4.78 -10.97
CA LEU A 143 -7.25 4.94 -12.39
C LEU A 143 -7.22 6.42 -12.81
N ALA A 144 -7.75 7.33 -11.99
CA ALA A 144 -7.66 8.77 -12.24
C ALA A 144 -6.22 9.29 -12.16
N GLY A 145 -5.40 8.77 -11.23
CA GLY A 145 -3.98 9.07 -11.14
C GLY A 145 -3.18 8.61 -12.36
N LEU A 146 -3.54 7.47 -12.95
CA LEU A 146 -2.95 6.98 -14.20
C LEU A 146 -3.35 7.81 -15.43
N LYS A 147 -4.55 8.42 -15.42
CA LYS A 147 -5.03 9.29 -16.51
C LYS A 147 -4.35 10.66 -16.55
N GLN A 148 -3.68 11.09 -15.48
CA GLN A 148 -2.87 12.29 -15.56
C GLN A 148 -1.71 12.04 -16.54
N PRO A 149 -1.55 12.86 -17.58
CA PRO A 149 -0.50 12.67 -18.56
C PRO A 149 0.84 12.89 -17.87
N LYS A 150 1.48 11.81 -17.42
CA LYS A 150 2.93 11.82 -17.17
C LYS A 150 3.54 12.34 -18.45
N ALA A 151 4.18 13.52 -18.37
CA ALA A 151 4.80 14.22 -19.49
C ALA A 151 5.40 13.20 -20.44
N THR A 152 4.70 12.95 -21.54
CA THR A 152 5.08 11.94 -22.52
C THR A 152 6.36 12.45 -23.12
N ARG A 153 7.49 11.90 -22.66
CA ARG A 153 8.77 12.02 -23.35
C ARG A 153 8.46 11.69 -24.81
N LYS A 154 8.62 12.65 -25.72
CA LYS A 154 8.41 12.43 -27.15
C LYS A 154 9.30 11.26 -27.56
N VAL A 155 8.73 10.07 -27.66
CA VAL A 155 9.43 8.89 -28.14
C VAL A 155 9.47 9.05 -29.65
N SER A 156 10.67 9.18 -30.21
CA SER A 156 10.87 9.19 -31.65
C SER A 156 10.40 7.84 -32.21
N ALA A 157 9.45 7.83 -33.15
CA ALA A 157 9.04 6.60 -33.81
C ALA A 157 9.98 6.30 -35.00
N GLN A 158 10.34 5.04 -35.20
CA GLN A 158 11.06 4.56 -36.38
C GLN A 158 10.11 3.78 -37.29
N GLN A 159 10.24 3.93 -38.61
CA GLN A 159 9.38 3.27 -39.58
C GLN A 159 10.03 1.98 -40.08
N CYS A 160 9.30 0.87 -40.07
CA CYS A 160 9.78 -0.40 -40.61
C CYS A 160 10.00 -0.29 -42.13
N ALA A 161 11.17 -0.74 -42.61
CA ALA A 161 11.51 -0.72 -44.03
C ALA A 161 10.61 -1.63 -44.90
N GLU A 162 10.06 -2.70 -44.32
CA GLU A 162 9.33 -3.73 -45.06
C GLU A 162 7.82 -3.47 -45.11
N CYS A 163 7.19 -3.21 -43.95
CA CYS A 163 5.73 -3.02 -43.86
C CYS A 163 5.31 -1.57 -43.52
N LYS A 164 6.26 -0.63 -43.40
CA LYS A 164 6.02 0.80 -43.12
C LYS A 164 5.29 1.10 -41.80
N THR A 165 5.18 0.12 -40.90
CA THR A 165 4.62 0.31 -39.56
C THR A 165 5.52 1.21 -38.71
N LEU A 166 4.91 2.12 -37.95
CA LEU A 166 5.62 2.96 -36.96
C LEU A 166 5.84 2.16 -35.66
N ASN A 167 7.10 2.01 -35.29
CA ASN A 167 7.56 1.35 -34.08
C ASN A 167 8.21 2.35 -33.12
N ASP A 168 8.26 1.99 -31.85
CA ASP A 168 8.92 2.80 -30.82
C ASP A 168 10.45 2.86 -31.05
N ALA A 169 11.11 3.90 -30.57
CA ALA A 169 12.55 4.15 -30.80
C ALA A 169 13.46 3.00 -30.39
N ASP A 170 13.03 2.21 -29.41
CA ASP A 170 13.75 1.10 -28.80
C ASP A 170 13.27 -0.28 -29.29
N ALA A 171 12.34 -0.31 -30.26
CA ALA A 171 11.87 -1.54 -30.85
C ALA A 171 12.99 -2.19 -31.68
N ARG A 172 13.44 -3.39 -31.28
CA ARG A 172 14.39 -4.21 -32.06
C ARG A 172 13.72 -5.01 -33.18
N PHE A 173 12.40 -5.17 -33.09
CA PHE A 173 11.58 -5.92 -34.04
C PHE A 173 10.31 -5.13 -34.34
N CYS A 174 9.82 -5.26 -35.57
CA CYS A 174 8.58 -4.63 -35.99
C CYS A 174 7.37 -5.29 -35.31
N LYS A 175 6.51 -4.49 -34.68
CA LYS A 175 5.31 -4.99 -33.99
C LYS A 175 4.24 -5.59 -34.90
N SER A 176 4.32 -5.34 -36.22
CA SER A 176 3.35 -5.85 -37.20
C SER A 176 3.85 -7.06 -37.99
N CYS A 177 5.10 -7.06 -38.43
CA CYS A 177 5.64 -8.11 -39.32
C CYS A 177 6.76 -8.95 -38.69
N GLY A 178 7.26 -8.58 -37.51
CA GLY A 178 8.30 -9.32 -36.80
C GLY A 178 9.73 -9.12 -37.32
N THR A 179 9.93 -8.41 -38.43
CA THR A 179 11.25 -8.14 -39.00
C THR A 179 12.10 -7.28 -38.07
N ALA A 180 13.42 -7.55 -38.01
CA ALA A 180 14.35 -6.70 -37.29
C ALA A 180 14.35 -5.26 -37.84
N LEU A 181 14.45 -4.27 -36.95
CA LEU A 181 14.43 -2.82 -37.27
C LEU A 181 15.82 -2.21 -37.25
#